data_AF-A0A9E0VA70-F1
#
_entry.id   AF-A0A9E0VA70-F1
#
_cell.length_a   1.000
_cell.length_b   1.000
_cell.length_c   1.000
_cell.angle_alpha   90.00
_cell.angle_beta   90.00
_cell.angle_gamma   90.00
#
_symmetry.space_group_name_H-M   'P 1'
#
loop_
_entity.id
_entity.type
_entity.pdbx_description
1 polymer ?
#
loop_
_entity_poly.entity_id
_entity_poly.type
_entity_poly.pdbx_seq_one_letter_code
_entity_poly.pdbx_strand_id
1 'polypeptide(L)'
;MKKLLISCLLIYSLVLTACPSKVTLEKARRESAKIAGYADQTTNAVRDLFRAGVLTPAQTARIADKIIVLAKAGQAFDAVIATLETTYGTTDNVPKAEWARALALFNSDLVQKFIDVLVELKVIEVSGRMRNSIDLVINAVRLIARAFEVEADVNRRIAAAQEV
;
A
#
# COMPACT_ATOMS: atom_id res chain seq x y z
N MET A 1 21.16 -15.87 -37.85
CA MET A 1 20.80 -14.77 -36.92
C MET A 1 19.38 -14.19 -37.10
N LYS A 2 18.58 -14.58 -38.11
CA LYS A 2 17.18 -14.09 -38.24
C LYS A 2 16.14 -14.88 -37.43
N LYS A 3 16.47 -16.10 -36.98
CA LYS A 3 15.53 -16.99 -36.24
C LYS A 3 15.40 -16.64 -34.74
N LEU A 4 16.37 -15.94 -34.15
CA LEU A 4 16.31 -15.51 -32.74
C LEU A 4 15.45 -14.24 -32.52
N LEU A 5 15.36 -13.36 -33.53
CA LEU A 5 14.53 -12.15 -33.45
C LEU A 5 13.02 -12.45 -33.48
N ILE A 6 12.60 -13.54 -34.13
CA ILE A 6 11.19 -13.93 -34.23
C ILE A 6 10.70 -14.56 -32.91
N SER A 7 11.57 -15.26 -32.17
CA SER A 7 11.22 -15.83 -30.86
C SER A 7 11.07 -14.78 -29.75
N CYS A 8 11.82 -13.66 -29.80
CA CYS A 8 11.60 -12.56 -28.85
C CYS A 8 10.31 -11.78 -29.13
N LEU A 9 9.87 -11.69 -30.39
CA LEU A 9 8.61 -11.04 -30.76
C LEU A 9 7.37 -11.85 -30.35
N LEU A 10 7.47 -13.19 -30.33
CA LEU A 10 6.37 -14.08 -29.92
C LEU A 10 6.18 -14.16 -28.40
N ILE A 11 7.20 -13.83 -27.60
CA ILE A 11 7.06 -13.70 -26.15
C ILE A 11 6.45 -12.35 -25.79
N TYR A 12 6.75 -11.30 -26.55
CA TYR A 12 6.17 -9.96 -26.34
C TYR A 12 4.65 -9.93 -26.60
N SER A 13 4.13 -10.78 -27.48
CA SER A 13 2.68 -10.92 -27.70
C SER A 13 1.95 -11.76 -26.64
N LEU A 14 2.66 -12.57 -25.84
CA LEU A 14 2.09 -13.26 -24.67
C LEU A 14 2.05 -12.37 -23.42
N VAL A 15 2.72 -11.22 -23.44
CA VAL A 15 2.58 -10.14 -22.44
C VAL A 15 1.53 -9.10 -22.91
N LEU A 16 0.58 -9.52 -23.76
CA LEU A 16 -0.76 -8.94 -23.80
C LEU A 16 -1.48 -9.29 -22.49
N THR A 17 -0.97 -8.74 -21.38
CA THR A 17 -1.66 -8.35 -20.14
C THR A 17 -3.07 -8.95 -20.05
N ALA A 18 -3.20 -10.08 -19.38
CA ALA A 18 -4.49 -10.42 -18.82
C ALA A 18 -4.93 -9.20 -18.00
N CYS A 19 -6.02 -8.54 -18.40
CA CYS A 19 -6.59 -7.50 -17.58
C CYS A 19 -6.83 -8.10 -16.18
N PRO A 20 -6.57 -7.35 -15.11
CA PRO A 20 -6.63 -7.90 -13.77
C PRO A 20 -8.03 -8.45 -13.51
N SER A 21 -8.08 -9.71 -13.10
CA SER A 21 -9.33 -10.42 -12.85
C SER A 21 -10.12 -9.74 -11.74
N LYS A 22 -11.45 -9.92 -11.74
CA LYS A 22 -12.32 -9.53 -10.64
C LYS A 22 -11.78 -9.94 -9.26
N VAL A 23 -11.21 -11.14 -9.15
CA VAL A 23 -10.62 -11.66 -7.90
C VAL A 23 -9.46 -10.79 -7.41
N THR A 24 -8.65 -10.25 -8.33
CA THR A 24 -7.54 -9.33 -8.01
C THR A 24 -8.07 -8.01 -7.47
N LEU A 25 -9.11 -7.47 -8.09
CA LEU A 25 -9.76 -6.22 -7.67
C LEU A 25 -10.40 -6.34 -6.29
N GLU A 26 -11.14 -7.43 -6.04
CA GLU A 26 -11.76 -7.71 -4.73
C GLU A 26 -10.71 -7.86 -3.62
N LYS A 27 -9.56 -8.48 -3.92
CA LYS A 27 -8.43 -8.58 -2.97
C LYS A 27 -7.87 -7.20 -2.63
N ALA A 28 -7.59 -6.38 -3.65
CA ALA A 28 -7.11 -5.02 -3.44
C ALA A 28 -8.10 -4.20 -2.58
N ARG A 29 -9.41 -4.32 -2.85
CA ARG A 29 -10.49 -3.65 -2.10
C ARG A 29 -10.53 -4.07 -0.64
N ARG A 30 -10.47 -5.38 -0.36
CA ARG A 30 -10.51 -5.88 1.02
C ARG A 30 -9.33 -5.38 1.85
N GLU A 31 -8.16 -5.27 1.25
CA GLU A 31 -6.97 -4.79 1.97
C GLU A 31 -6.93 -3.26 2.07
N SER A 32 -7.37 -2.51 1.05
CA SER A 32 -7.47 -1.05 1.11
C SER A 32 -8.41 -0.58 2.22
N ALA A 33 -9.57 -1.22 2.35
CA ALA A 33 -10.55 -0.91 3.39
C ALA A 33 -10.01 -1.09 4.82
N LYS A 34 -9.03 -1.98 5.01
CA LYS A 34 -8.42 -2.24 6.33
C LYS A 34 -7.36 -1.22 6.71
N ILE A 35 -6.69 -0.59 5.74
CA ILE A 35 -5.55 0.31 6.01
C ILE A 35 -5.96 1.49 6.89
N ALA A 36 -7.11 2.10 6.61
CA ALA A 36 -7.61 3.20 7.44
C ALA A 36 -7.83 2.75 8.90
N GLY A 37 -8.44 1.57 9.10
CA GLY A 37 -8.64 1.01 10.43
C GLY A 37 -7.32 0.66 11.15
N TYR A 38 -6.32 0.14 10.44
CA TYR A 38 -5.00 -0.11 11.00
C TYR A 38 -4.24 1.18 11.33
N ALA A 39 -4.40 2.22 10.52
CA ALA A 39 -3.87 3.55 10.81
C ALA A 39 -4.52 4.14 12.08
N ASP A 40 -5.83 4.00 12.25
CA ASP A 40 -6.51 4.42 13.49
C ASP A 40 -6.01 3.63 14.72
N GLN A 41 -5.84 2.32 14.58
CA GLN A 41 -5.25 1.49 15.64
C GLN A 41 -3.81 1.92 15.98
N THR A 42 -3.02 2.29 14.98
CA THR A 42 -1.66 2.82 15.17
C THR A 42 -1.71 4.16 15.90
N THR A 43 -2.63 5.05 15.54
CA THR A 43 -2.83 6.34 16.22
C THR A 43 -3.18 6.15 17.70
N ASN A 44 -4.04 5.17 18.00
CA ASN A 44 -4.38 4.85 19.39
C ASN A 44 -3.18 4.28 20.15
N ALA A 45 -2.36 3.41 19.53
CA ALA A 45 -1.12 2.92 20.13
C ALA A 45 -0.12 4.06 20.42
N VAL A 46 -0.01 5.05 19.53
CA VAL A 46 0.82 6.24 19.73
C VAL A 46 0.31 7.06 20.92
N ARG A 47 -1.01 7.26 21.05
CA ARG A 47 -1.61 7.95 22.20
C ARG A 47 -1.36 7.21 23.52
N ASP A 48 -1.47 5.89 23.52
CA ASP A 48 -1.20 5.08 24.72
C ASP A 48 0.26 5.21 25.17
N LEU A 49 1.19 5.23 24.22
CA LEU A 49 2.62 5.38 24.51
C LEU A 49 2.98 6.79 24.97
N PHE A 50 2.31 7.81 24.45
CA PHE A 50 2.40 9.16 25.00
C PHE A 50 1.92 9.22 26.45
N ARG A 51 0.75 8.65 26.75
CA ARG A 51 0.21 8.60 28.12
C ARG A 51 1.11 7.83 29.09
N ALA A 52 1.80 6.80 28.61
CA ALA A 52 2.77 6.02 29.37
C ALA A 52 4.14 6.73 29.54
N GLY A 53 4.32 7.94 28.98
CA GLY A 53 5.58 8.69 29.06
C GLY A 53 6.70 8.13 28.17
N VAL A 54 6.40 7.20 27.26
CA VAL A 54 7.37 6.60 26.33
C VAL A 54 7.68 7.57 25.19
N LEU A 55 6.69 8.33 24.73
CA LEU A 55 6.85 9.33 23.68
C LEU A 55 6.78 10.75 24.25
N THR A 56 7.62 11.64 23.71
CA THR A 56 7.49 13.08 23.95
C THR A 56 6.30 13.67 23.18
N PRO A 57 5.79 14.86 23.58
CA PRO A 57 4.75 15.55 22.81
C PRO A 57 5.14 15.78 21.35
N ALA A 58 6.39 16.16 21.09
CA ALA A 58 6.89 16.44 19.74
C ALA A 58 6.93 15.17 18.86
N GLN A 59 7.37 14.04 19.41
CA GLN A 59 7.35 12.74 18.73
C GLN A 59 5.91 12.31 18.42
N THR A 60 5.02 12.43 19.40
CA THR A 60 3.60 12.06 19.26
C THR A 60 2.93 12.84 18.14
N ALA A 61 3.14 14.15 18.07
CA ALA A 61 2.58 15.01 17.03
C ALA A 61 3.05 14.59 15.63
N ARG A 62 4.36 14.42 15.43
CA ARG A 62 4.93 14.03 14.12
C ARG A 62 4.42 12.67 13.64
N ILE A 63 4.35 11.68 14.53
CA ILE A 63 3.86 10.34 14.18
C ILE A 63 2.35 10.40 13.87
N ALA A 64 1.55 11.05 14.73
CA ALA A 64 0.11 11.13 14.57
C ALA A 64 -0.29 11.83 13.25
N ASP A 65 0.38 12.93 12.89
CA ASP A 65 0.11 13.65 11.64
C ASP A 65 0.35 12.76 10.42
N LYS A 66 1.47 12.02 10.40
CA LYS A 66 1.80 11.10 9.30
C LYS A 66 0.80 9.94 9.21
N ILE A 67 0.38 9.39 10.34
CA ILE A 67 -0.63 8.31 10.37
C ILE A 67 -1.99 8.82 9.89
N ILE A 68 -2.40 10.03 10.26
CA ILE A 68 -3.66 10.63 9.78
C ILE A 68 -3.62 10.80 8.26
N VAL A 69 -2.49 11.27 7.71
CA VAL A 69 -2.29 11.39 6.26
C VAL A 69 -2.35 10.01 5.59
N LEU A 70 -1.74 8.98 6.18
CA LEU A 70 -1.83 7.60 5.69
C LEU A 70 -3.28 7.08 5.72
N ALA A 71 -4.04 7.31 6.79
CA ALA A 71 -5.43 6.89 6.90
C ALA A 71 -6.28 7.50 5.77
N LYS A 72 -6.10 8.80 5.52
CA LYS A 72 -6.77 9.52 4.41
C LYS A 72 -6.37 8.96 3.04
N ALA A 73 -5.09 8.67 2.84
CA ALA A 73 -4.62 8.04 1.60
C ALA A 73 -5.23 6.65 1.40
N GLY A 74 -5.32 5.84 2.46
CA GLY A 74 -5.99 4.54 2.44
C GLY A 74 -7.46 4.63 2.06
N GLN A 75 -8.19 5.60 2.64
CA GLN A 75 -9.59 5.87 2.30
C GLN A 75 -9.76 6.33 0.85
N ALA A 76 -8.91 7.23 0.37
CA ALA A 76 -8.96 7.72 -1.00
C ALA A 76 -8.69 6.59 -2.01
N PHE A 77 -7.69 5.74 -1.72
CA PHE A 77 -7.38 4.58 -2.53
C PHE A 77 -8.53 3.55 -2.52
N ASP A 78 -9.12 3.28 -1.36
CA ASP A 78 -10.28 2.39 -1.22
C ASP A 78 -11.47 2.88 -2.07
N ALA A 79 -11.77 4.18 -2.03
CA ALA A 79 -12.84 4.76 -2.84
C ALA A 79 -12.62 4.58 -4.36
N VAL A 80 -11.37 4.69 -4.81
CA VAL A 80 -11.00 4.44 -6.22
C VAL A 80 -11.21 2.97 -6.58
N ILE A 81 -10.72 2.05 -5.75
CA ILE A 81 -10.91 0.61 -5.99
C ILE A 81 -12.39 0.22 -5.95
N ALA A 82 -13.17 0.76 -5.02
CA ALA A 82 -14.62 0.53 -4.93
C ALA A 82 -15.36 1.05 -6.17
N THR A 83 -14.92 2.17 -6.74
CA THR A 83 -15.46 2.70 -8.01
C THR A 83 -15.16 1.75 -9.16
N LEU A 84 -13.93 1.24 -9.25
CA LEU A 84 -13.55 0.26 -10.26
C LEU A 84 -14.35 -1.05 -10.11
N GLU A 85 -14.57 -1.52 -8.88
CA GLU A 85 -15.37 -2.71 -8.61
C GLU A 85 -16.83 -2.51 -8.98
N THR A 86 -17.41 -1.33 -8.69
CA THR A 86 -18.79 -1.02 -9.08
C THR A 86 -18.95 -0.91 -10.59
N THR A 87 -17.95 -0.34 -11.28
CA THR A 87 -18.01 -0.08 -12.73
C THR A 87 -17.71 -1.32 -13.54
N TYR A 88 -16.75 -2.14 -13.09
CA TYR A 88 -16.18 -3.26 -13.85
C TYR A 88 -16.34 -4.62 -13.15
N GLY A 89 -16.93 -4.70 -11.96
CA GLY A 89 -17.05 -5.96 -11.19
C GLY A 89 -17.99 -7.01 -11.78
N THR A 90 -18.76 -6.66 -12.81
CA THR A 90 -19.55 -7.59 -13.64
C THR A 90 -18.86 -7.94 -14.96
N THR A 91 -17.80 -7.21 -15.33
CA THR A 91 -16.96 -7.51 -16.48
C THR A 91 -15.78 -8.38 -16.06
N ASP A 92 -15.31 -9.24 -16.96
CA ASP A 92 -14.18 -10.13 -16.64
C ASP A 92 -12.87 -9.36 -16.41
N ASN A 93 -12.80 -8.11 -16.89
CA ASN A 93 -11.55 -7.37 -17.08
C ASN A 93 -11.72 -5.87 -16.81
N VAL A 94 -10.91 -5.33 -15.89
CA VAL A 94 -10.77 -3.87 -15.70
C VAL A 94 -9.94 -3.28 -16.84
N PRO A 95 -10.33 -2.13 -17.44
CA PRO A 95 -9.52 -1.46 -18.45
C PRO A 95 -8.11 -1.13 -17.94
N LYS A 96 -7.09 -1.39 -18.76
CA LYS A 96 -5.68 -1.16 -18.40
C LYS A 96 -5.40 0.26 -17.92
N ALA A 97 -6.02 1.26 -18.56
CA ALA A 97 -5.81 2.66 -18.20
C ALA A 97 -6.30 2.97 -16.78
N GLU A 98 -7.46 2.43 -16.40
CA GLU A 98 -8.01 2.58 -15.05
C GLU A 98 -7.18 1.84 -14.01
N TRP A 99 -6.69 0.64 -14.35
CA TRP A 99 -5.79 -0.11 -13.48
C TRP A 99 -4.45 0.60 -13.28
N ALA A 100 -3.87 1.15 -14.35
CA ALA A 100 -2.63 1.92 -14.28
C ALA A 100 -2.80 3.19 -13.43
N ARG A 101 -3.97 3.84 -13.50
CA ARG A 101 -4.31 4.98 -12.64
C ARG A 101 -4.42 4.59 -11.17
N ALA A 102 -5.07 3.47 -10.86
CA ALA A 102 -5.13 2.96 -9.50
C ALA A 102 -3.73 2.62 -8.96
N LEU A 103 -2.87 2.00 -9.79
CA LEU A 103 -1.48 1.71 -9.44
C LEU A 103 -0.68 2.99 -9.17
N ALA A 104 -0.85 4.03 -9.97
CA ALA A 104 -0.18 5.31 -9.75
C ALA A 104 -0.54 5.89 -8.38
N LEU A 105 -1.84 5.93 -8.04
CA LEU A 105 -2.32 6.39 -6.73
C LEU A 105 -1.81 5.51 -5.58
N PHE A 106 -1.83 4.19 -5.75
CA PHE A 106 -1.25 3.26 -4.79
C PHE A 106 0.21 3.63 -4.49
N ASN A 107 1.02 3.84 -5.53
CA ASN A 107 2.45 4.12 -5.36
C ASN A 107 2.75 5.52 -4.81
N SER A 108 2.09 6.56 -5.32
CA SER A 108 2.37 7.96 -4.97
C SER A 108 1.76 8.37 -3.65
N ASP A 109 0.55 7.91 -3.37
CA ASP A 109 -0.26 8.46 -2.28
C ASP A 109 -0.35 7.50 -1.11
N LEU A 110 -0.42 6.19 -1.36
CA LEU A 110 -0.51 5.21 -0.29
C LEU A 110 0.85 4.72 0.19
N VAL A 111 1.64 4.14 -0.72
CA VAL A 111 2.95 3.57 -0.38
C VAL A 111 3.88 4.67 0.11
N GLN A 112 3.95 5.83 -0.55
CA GLN A 112 4.86 6.89 -0.11
C GLN A 112 4.52 7.39 1.31
N LYS A 113 3.23 7.62 1.62
CA LYS A 113 2.83 8.06 2.97
C LYS A 113 3.11 7.01 4.01
N PHE A 114 2.97 5.73 3.64
CA PHE A 114 3.37 4.64 4.51
C PHE A 114 4.88 4.61 4.76
N ILE A 115 5.70 4.82 3.72
CA ILE A 115 7.16 4.95 3.87
C ILE A 115 7.52 6.13 4.79
N ASP A 116 6.85 7.27 4.65
CA ASP A 116 7.08 8.44 5.50
C ASP A 116 6.79 8.16 6.98
N VAL A 117 5.83 7.28 7.29
CA VAL A 117 5.55 6.79 8.64
C VAL A 117 6.68 5.88 9.13
N LEU A 118 7.12 4.92 8.32
CA LEU A 118 8.20 3.99 8.71
C LEU A 118 9.50 4.72 9.05
N VAL A 119 9.87 5.73 8.26
CA VAL A 119 11.05 6.56 8.51
C VAL A 119 10.91 7.29 9.86
N GLU A 120 9.77 7.96 10.11
CA GLU A 120 9.54 8.65 11.39
C GLU A 120 9.58 7.68 12.58
N LEU A 121 8.99 6.50 12.40
CA LEU A 121 8.98 5.48 13.43
C LEU A 121 10.37 4.95 13.72
N LYS A 122 11.29 4.90 12.77
CA LYS A 122 12.66 4.47 13.09
C LYS A 122 13.47 5.56 13.79
N VAL A 123 13.19 6.83 13.52
CA VAL A 123 13.79 7.96 14.26
C VAL A 123 13.39 7.95 15.74
N ILE A 124 12.37 7.17 16.12
CA ILE A 124 11.79 7.13 17.45
C ILE A 124 11.84 5.69 17.98
N GLU A 125 12.06 5.46 19.28
CA GLU A 125 12.10 4.10 19.80
C GLU A 125 10.67 3.51 19.91
N VAL A 126 10.35 2.54 19.05
CA VAL A 126 9.01 1.95 18.94
C VAL A 126 8.85 0.72 19.83
N SER A 127 7.76 0.64 20.58
CA SER A 127 7.43 -0.52 21.43
C SER A 127 6.31 -1.40 20.85
N GLY A 128 6.10 -2.58 21.47
CA GLY A 128 5.38 -3.73 20.90
C GLY A 128 3.98 -3.47 20.32
N ARG A 129 3.11 -2.70 21.00
CA ARG A 129 1.74 -2.47 20.48
C ARG A 129 1.75 -1.66 19.18
N MET A 130 2.60 -0.64 19.09
CA MET A 130 2.73 0.16 17.88
C MET A 130 3.35 -0.66 16.75
N ARG A 131 4.35 -1.49 17.06
CA ARG A 131 4.94 -2.44 16.09
C ARG A 131 3.89 -3.37 15.49
N ASN A 132 3.04 -3.98 16.31
CA ASN A 132 1.99 -4.89 15.83
C ASN A 132 1.01 -4.20 14.86
N SER A 133 0.56 -2.99 15.18
CA SER A 133 -0.35 -2.23 14.30
C SER A 133 0.33 -1.86 12.98
N ILE A 134 1.62 -1.51 13.02
CA ILE A 134 2.41 -1.20 11.83
C ILE A 134 2.63 -2.44 10.97
N ASP A 135 2.88 -3.61 11.56
CA ASP A 135 3.01 -4.87 10.83
C ASP A 135 1.72 -5.23 10.08
N LEU A 136 0.55 -4.91 10.65
CA LEU A 136 -0.74 -5.06 9.94
C LEU A 136 -0.82 -4.15 8.71
N VAL A 137 -0.36 -2.89 8.82
CA VAL A 137 -0.28 -1.98 7.68
C VAL A 137 0.71 -2.48 6.63
N ILE A 138 1.91 -2.95 7.03
CA ILE A 138 2.91 -3.55 6.13
C ILE A 138 2.27 -4.69 5.32
N ASN A 139 1.58 -5.59 6.00
CA ASN A 139 0.97 -6.75 5.37
C ASN A 139 -0.14 -6.36 4.39
N ALA A 140 -1.00 -5.41 4.75
CA ALA A 140 -2.03 -4.90 3.84
C ALA A 140 -1.42 -4.26 2.58
N VAL A 141 -0.40 -3.40 2.76
CA VAL A 141 0.31 -2.76 1.63
C VAL A 141 0.97 -3.80 0.72
N ARG A 142 1.61 -4.85 1.28
CA ARG A 142 2.20 -5.94 0.49
C ARG A 142 1.17 -6.73 -0.30
N LEU A 143 0.02 -7.04 0.31
CA LEU A 143 -1.05 -7.79 -0.37
C LEU A 143 -1.64 -6.99 -1.54
N ILE A 144 -1.81 -5.68 -1.37
CA ILE A 144 -2.21 -4.79 -2.48
C ILE A 144 -1.11 -4.76 -3.54
N ALA A 145 0.16 -4.58 -3.14
CA ALA A 145 1.29 -4.56 -4.08
C ALA A 145 1.38 -5.84 -4.91
N ARG A 146 1.08 -7.00 -4.32
CA ARG A 146 0.99 -8.29 -5.03
C ARG A 146 -0.15 -8.30 -6.05
N ALA A 147 -1.30 -7.71 -5.73
CA ALA A 147 -2.42 -7.58 -6.67
C ALA A 147 -2.02 -6.74 -7.90
N PHE A 148 -1.14 -5.74 -7.70
CA PHE A 148 -0.61 -4.91 -8.77
C PHE A 148 0.71 -5.41 -9.39
N GLU A 149 1.21 -6.58 -8.99
CA GLU A 149 2.49 -7.13 -9.46
C GLU A 149 3.71 -6.22 -9.22
N VAL A 150 3.66 -5.38 -8.18
CA VAL A 150 4.74 -4.45 -7.77
C VAL A 150 5.34 -4.77 -6.39
N GLU A 151 5.07 -5.96 -5.85
CA GLU A 151 5.50 -6.38 -4.51
C GLU A 151 7.02 -6.25 -4.29
N ALA A 152 7.83 -6.60 -5.29
CA ALA A 152 9.29 -6.50 -5.21
C ALA A 152 9.76 -5.05 -4.99
N ASP A 153 9.17 -4.09 -5.70
CA ASP A 153 9.53 -2.68 -5.57
C ASP A 153 9.14 -2.13 -4.18
N VAL A 154 7.91 -2.41 -3.76
CA VAL A 154 7.39 -1.99 -2.46
C VAL A 154 8.23 -2.59 -1.32
N ASN A 155 8.62 -3.86 -1.40
CA ASN A 155 9.47 -4.50 -0.40
C ASN A 155 10.85 -3.83 -0.30
N ARG A 156 11.46 -3.43 -1.43
CA ARG A 156 12.73 -2.69 -1.41
C ARG A 156 12.58 -1.34 -0.71
N ARG A 157 11.50 -0.61 -0.99
CA ARG A 157 11.23 0.70 -0.35
C ARG A 157 11.00 0.57 1.15
N ILE A 158 10.28 -0.47 1.58
CA ILE A 158 10.06 -0.76 3.02
C ILE A 158 11.39 -1.10 3.70
N ALA A 159 12.20 -1.97 3.11
CA ALA A 159 13.50 -2.34 3.68
C ALA A 159 14.42 -1.11 3.82
N ALA A 160 14.51 -0.29 2.77
CA ALA A 160 15.30 0.94 2.80
C ALA A 160 14.82 1.90 3.91
N ALA A 161 13.51 2.07 4.10
CA ALA A 161 12.96 2.91 5.16
C ALA A 161 13.27 2.39 6.58
N GLN A 162 13.52 1.09 6.74
CA GLN A 162 13.92 0.46 8.00
C GLN A 162 15.44 0.49 8.20
N GLU A 163 16.23 0.85 7.19
CA GLU A 163 17.70 0.97 7.23
C GLU A 163 18.20 2.40 7.49
N VAL A 164 17.37 3.43 7.24
CA VAL A 164 17.61 4.86 7.60
C VAL A 164 17.39 5.12 9.07
#